data_AF-A0A5C1MBK1-F1
#
_entry.id   AF-A0A5C1MBK1-F1
#
_cell.length_a   1.000
_cell.length_b   1.000
_cell.length_c   1.000
_cell.angle_alpha   90.00
_cell.angle_beta   90.00
_cell.angle_gamma   90.00
#
_symmetry.space_group_name_H-M   'P 1'
#
loop_
_entity.id
_entity.type
_entity.pdbx_description
1 polymer ?
#
loop_
_entity_poly.entity_id
_entity_poly.type
_entity_poly.pdbx_seq_one_letter_code
_entity_poly.pdbx_strand_id
1 'polypeptide(L)'
;MCAATSIVAMALLAGPACAIPEIIPMKNGVTFRHKAHMVAAHTCRHCHEAGPGKITGFGKEWAHKNCKGCHGELNTGPYHCAGCHVKVYD
;
A
#
# COMPACT_ATOMS: atom_id res chain seq x y z
N MET A 1 35.09 -37.42 -23.77
CA MET A 1 34.35 -36.91 -22.60
C MET A 1 35.03 -35.64 -22.11
N CYS A 2 34.59 -34.47 -22.58
CA CYS A 2 34.88 -33.17 -22.00
C CYS A 2 33.57 -32.38 -22.06
N ALA A 3 32.85 -32.37 -20.94
CA ALA A 3 31.62 -31.61 -20.80
C ALA A 3 31.98 -30.13 -20.63
N ALA A 4 31.65 -29.32 -21.63
CA ALA A 4 31.70 -27.86 -21.50
C ALA A 4 30.51 -27.42 -20.67
N THR A 5 30.70 -27.28 -19.36
CA THR A 5 29.73 -26.68 -18.44
C THR A 5 29.65 -25.17 -18.72
N SER A 6 28.70 -24.76 -19.56
CA SER A 6 28.31 -23.36 -19.70
C SER A 6 27.69 -22.87 -18.39
N ILE A 7 28.42 -22.06 -17.65
CA ILE A 7 27.89 -21.29 -16.52
C ILE A 7 27.04 -20.17 -17.12
N VAL A 8 25.73 -20.37 -17.16
CA VAL A 8 24.77 -19.29 -17.41
C VAL A 8 24.80 -18.38 -16.20
N ALA A 9 25.44 -17.21 -16.36
CA ALA A 9 25.39 -16.14 -15.38
C ALA A 9 23.95 -15.63 -15.28
N MET A 10 23.26 -16.02 -14.20
CA MET A 10 21.93 -15.53 -13.88
C MET A 10 22.07 -14.07 -13.43
N ALA A 11 21.93 -13.14 -14.37
CA ALA A 11 21.86 -11.72 -14.08
C ALA A 11 20.57 -11.46 -13.29
N LEU A 12 20.70 -11.30 -11.96
CA LEU A 12 19.65 -10.72 -11.13
C LEU A 12 19.45 -9.28 -11.59
N LEU A 13 18.46 -9.07 -12.44
CA LEU A 13 17.86 -7.77 -12.69
C LEU A 13 17.18 -7.35 -11.37
N ALA A 14 17.94 -6.70 -10.49
CA ALA A 14 17.39 -5.85 -9.44
C ALA A 14 16.69 -4.69 -10.14
N GLY A 15 15.44 -4.92 -10.58
CA GLY A 15 14.59 -3.87 -11.09
C GLY A 15 14.50 -2.74 -10.08
N PRO A 16 14.34 -1.48 -10.53
CA PRO A 16 14.27 -0.35 -9.62
C PRO A 16 13.19 -0.65 -8.59
N ALA A 17 13.56 -0.61 -7.32
CA ALA A 17 12.62 -0.53 -6.23
C ALA A 17 11.84 0.77 -6.44
N CYS A 18 10.77 0.70 -7.24
CA CYS A 18 9.90 1.83 -7.54
C CYS A 18 9.58 2.48 -6.20
N ALA A 19 9.97 3.74 -6.04
CA ALA A 19 9.82 4.46 -4.77
C ALA A 19 8.37 4.34 -4.31
N ILE A 20 8.12 3.50 -3.31
CA ILE A 20 6.81 3.33 -2.71
C ILE A 20 6.57 4.58 -1.88
N PRO A 21 5.61 5.45 -2.22
CA PRO A 21 5.39 6.66 -1.45
C PRO A 21 5.01 6.26 -0.03
N GLU A 22 5.83 6.64 0.95
CA GLU A 22 5.61 6.27 2.36
C GLU A 22 4.41 7.01 2.96
N ILE A 23 4.17 8.23 2.48
CA ILE A 23 3.06 9.11 2.84
C ILE A 23 2.39 9.57 1.55
N ILE A 24 1.08 9.39 1.47
CA ILE A 24 0.26 9.74 0.32
C ILE A 24 -0.78 10.77 0.80
N PRO A 25 -0.67 12.04 0.37
CA PRO A 25 -1.73 13.01 0.59
C PRO A 25 -2.94 12.63 -0.26
N MET A 26 -4.11 12.62 0.36
CA MET A 26 -5.39 12.32 -0.26
C MET A 26 -6.27 13.57 -0.23
N LYS A 27 -7.35 13.55 -1.01
CA LYS A 27 -8.34 14.64 -1.02
C LYS A 27 -8.97 14.80 0.37
N ASN A 28 -9.49 15.99 0.65
CA ASN A 28 -10.23 16.32 1.87
C ASN A 28 -9.42 16.13 3.17
N GLY A 29 -8.13 16.48 3.15
CA GLY A 29 -7.27 16.51 4.35
C GLY A 29 -6.82 15.15 4.87
N VAL A 30 -7.07 14.07 4.14
CA VAL A 30 -6.64 12.73 4.57
C VAL A 30 -5.16 12.53 4.22
N THR A 31 -4.36 12.11 5.19
CA THR A 31 -2.97 11.70 4.95
C THR A 31 -2.84 10.20 5.17
N PHE A 32 -2.52 9.45 4.12
CA PHE A 32 -2.35 8.00 4.20
C PHE A 32 -0.88 7.62 4.38
N ARG A 33 -0.54 7.04 5.53
CA ARG A 33 0.82 6.55 5.83
C ARG A 33 0.99 5.14 5.28
N HIS A 34 1.24 5.01 3.98
CA HIS A 34 1.29 3.73 3.28
C HIS A 34 2.30 2.75 3.89
N LYS A 35 3.51 3.21 4.24
CA LYS A 35 4.53 2.33 4.86
C LYS A 35 4.08 1.77 6.22
N ALA A 36 3.41 2.57 7.04
CA ALA A 36 2.87 2.11 8.32
C ALA A 36 1.82 1.01 8.12
N HIS A 37 0.99 1.13 7.08
CA HIS A 37 0.00 0.10 6.75
C HIS A 37 0.65 -1.17 6.21
N MET A 38 1.71 -1.07 5.41
CA MET A 38 2.46 -2.25 4.95
C MET A 38 3.02 -3.05 6.14
N VAL A 39 3.58 -2.34 7.14
CA VAL A 39 4.11 -2.96 8.35
C VAL A 39 2.99 -3.60 9.19
N ALA A 40 1.87 -2.89 9.40
CA ALA A 40 0.78 -3.37 10.24
C ALA A 40 -0.05 -4.48 9.59
N ALA A 41 -0.26 -4.42 8.27
CA ALA A 41 -1.09 -5.37 7.54
C ALA A 41 -0.33 -6.66 7.18
N HIS A 42 1.02 -6.64 7.20
CA HIS A 42 1.90 -7.74 6.83
C HIS A 42 1.69 -8.33 5.42
N THR A 43 0.81 -7.73 4.60
CA THR A 43 0.55 -8.14 3.22
C THR A 43 0.00 -6.99 2.39
N CYS A 44 0.32 -6.98 1.09
CA CYS A 44 -0.22 -6.03 0.13
C CYS A 44 -1.67 -6.34 -0.25
N ARG A 45 -2.10 -7.60 -0.11
CA ARG A 45 -3.36 -8.10 -0.67
C ARG A 45 -4.61 -7.55 0.02
N HIS A 46 -4.51 -7.08 1.26
CA HIS A 46 -5.63 -6.45 1.97
C HIS A 46 -6.13 -5.17 1.30
N CYS A 47 -5.30 -4.50 0.49
CA CYS A 47 -5.69 -3.31 -0.26
C CYS A 47 -5.56 -3.51 -1.78
N HIS A 48 -4.55 -4.28 -2.20
CA HIS A 48 -4.23 -4.54 -3.59
C HIS A 48 -4.58 -5.97 -3.98
N GLU A 49 -5.88 -6.24 -4.13
CA GLU A 49 -6.39 -7.57 -4.48
C GLU A 49 -5.81 -8.12 -5.79
N ALA A 50 -5.68 -7.25 -6.81
CA ALA A 50 -5.09 -7.57 -8.11
C ALA A 50 -3.56 -7.46 -8.16
N GLY A 51 -2.91 -7.21 -7.02
CA GLY A 51 -1.49 -6.94 -6.92
C GLY A 51 -1.15 -5.44 -6.83
N PRO A 52 0.07 -5.09 -6.38
CA PRO A 52 0.48 -3.71 -6.14
C PRO A 52 0.30 -2.83 -7.39
N GLY A 53 -0.26 -1.63 -7.21
CA GLY A 53 -0.56 -0.73 -8.31
C GLY A 53 -1.72 0.21 -7.98
N LYS A 54 -2.26 0.90 -8.98
CA LYS A 54 -3.47 1.70 -8.77
C LYS A 54 -4.64 0.77 -8.42
N ILE A 55 -5.37 1.10 -7.35
CA ILE A 55 -6.56 0.35 -6.95
C ILE A 55 -7.70 0.75 -7.89
N THR A 56 -8.25 -0.22 -8.61
CA THR A 56 -9.42 -0.02 -9.47
C THR A 56 -10.62 0.42 -8.63
N GLY A 57 -11.29 1.50 -9.06
CA GLY A 57 -12.44 2.04 -8.32
C GLY A 57 -12.07 2.75 -7.01
N PHE A 58 -10.78 3.08 -6.80
CA PHE A 58 -10.38 3.87 -5.64
C PHE A 58 -11.11 5.22 -5.62
N GLY A 59 -11.74 5.52 -4.48
CA GLY A 59 -12.62 6.67 -4.30
C GLY A 59 -13.20 6.70 -2.90
N LYS A 60 -14.15 7.60 -2.65
CA LYS A 60 -14.79 7.79 -1.35
C LYS A 60 -15.41 6.49 -0.83
N GLU A 61 -16.19 5.82 -1.67
CA GLU A 61 -16.94 4.61 -1.31
C GLU A 61 -15.97 3.46 -1.00
N TRP A 62 -14.94 3.28 -1.84
CA TRP A 62 -13.90 2.28 -1.60
C TRP A 62 -13.12 2.56 -0.31
N ALA A 63 -12.74 3.82 -0.04
CA ALA A 63 -11.99 4.19 1.16
C ALA A 63 -12.84 4.06 2.44
N HIS A 64 -14.10 4.49 2.41
CA HIS A 64 -15.01 4.33 3.56
C HIS A 64 -15.41 2.87 3.80
N LYS A 65 -15.35 2.02 2.77
CA LYS A 65 -15.53 0.58 2.95
C LYS A 65 -14.26 -0.05 3.54
N ASN A 66 -13.11 0.15 2.90
CA ASN A 66 -11.91 -0.62 3.22
C ASN A 66 -11.06 0.00 4.32
N CYS A 67 -10.82 1.32 4.30
CA CYS A 67 -10.02 1.98 5.34
C CYS A 67 -10.80 2.00 6.67
N LYS A 68 -12.00 2.58 6.65
CA LYS A 68 -12.85 2.64 7.86
C LYS A 68 -13.32 1.25 8.30
N GLY A 69 -13.62 0.34 7.37
CA GLY A 69 -14.04 -1.03 7.70
C GLY A 69 -12.95 -1.78 8.46
N CYS A 70 -11.73 -1.84 7.92
CA CYS A 70 -10.61 -2.50 8.58
C CYS A 70 -10.33 -1.90 9.97
N HIS A 71 -10.31 -0.56 10.10
CA HIS A 71 -10.12 0.11 11.38
C HIS A 71 -11.23 -0.19 12.40
N GLY A 72 -12.48 -0.23 11.95
CA GLY A 72 -13.63 -0.56 12.81
C GLY A 72 -13.65 -2.03 13.24
N GLU A 73 -13.36 -2.96 12.32
CA GLU A 73 -13.33 -4.39 12.58
C GLU A 73 -12.21 -4.77 13.55
N LEU A 74 -11.02 -4.20 13.35
CA LEU A 74 -9.84 -4.46 14.17
C LEU A 74 -9.77 -3.56 15.43
N ASN A 75 -10.72 -2.64 15.61
CA ASN A 75 -10.70 -1.62 16.66
C ASN A 75 -9.36 -0.89 16.77
N THR A 76 -8.76 -0.55 15.63
CA THR A 76 -7.46 0.13 15.52
C THR A 76 -7.53 1.27 14.52
N GLY A 77 -6.73 2.31 14.74
CA GLY A 77 -6.75 3.48 13.86
C GLY A 77 -8.09 4.24 13.84
N PRO A 78 -8.17 5.31 13.03
CA PRO A 78 -9.37 6.15 12.97
C PRO A 78 -10.48 5.52 12.12
N TYR A 79 -11.70 5.40 12.68
CA TYR A 79 -12.90 5.00 11.94
C TYR A 79 -14.05 6.04 12.02
N HIS A 80 -13.78 7.20 12.62
CA HIS A 80 -14.66 8.37 12.62
C HIS A 80 -14.15 9.46 11.67
N CYS A 81 -15.05 10.31 11.18
CA CYS A 81 -14.76 11.33 10.16
C CYS A 81 -13.54 12.18 10.49
N ALA A 82 -13.52 12.79 11.67
CA ALA A 82 -12.45 13.70 12.11
C ALA A 82 -11.11 12.98 12.39
N GLY A 83 -11.12 11.66 12.57
CA GLY A 83 -9.90 10.89 12.76
C GLY A 83 -9.11 10.68 11.47
N CYS A 84 -9.78 10.69 10.31
CA CYS A 84 -9.14 10.59 9.00
C CYS A 84 -9.05 11.95 8.30
N HIS A 85 -10.15 12.72 8.29
CA HIS A 85 -10.27 14.00 7.60
C HIS A 85 -9.82 15.15 8.51
N VAL A 86 -8.53 15.16 8.84
CA VAL A 86 -7.94 16.21 9.65
C VAL A 86 -7.68 17.42 8.75
N LYS A 87 -8.14 18.60 9.16
CA LYS A 87 -7.72 19.83 8.48
C LYS A 87 -6.22 19.99 8.73
N VAL A 88 -5.44 19.85 7.67
CA VAL A 88 -4.02 20.18 7.71
C VAL A 88 -3.98 21.71 7.67
N TYR A 89 -3.70 22.34 8.80
CA TYR A 89 -3.30 23.75 8.82
C TYR A 89 -1.80 23.76 8.60
N ASP A 90 -1.41 24.15 7.39
CA ASP A 90 -0.07 24.47 6.98
C ASP A 90 0.45 25.76 7.63
#